data_AF-M0LU06-F1
#
_entry.id   AF-M0LU06-F1
#
_cell.length_a   1.000
_cell.length_b   1.000
_cell.length_c   1.000
_cell.angle_alpha   90.00
_cell.angle_beta   90.00
_cell.angle_gamma   90.00
#
_symmetry.space_group_name_H-M   'P 1'
#
loop_
_entity.id
_entity.type
_entity.pdbx_description
1 polymer ?
#
loop_
_entity_poly.entity_id
_entity_poly.type
_entity_poly.pdbx_seq_one_letter_code
_entity_poly.pdbx_strand_id
1 'polypeptide(L)'
;MTPTDPNDPIADALLGESTYERLRVERYALIKRRIPEKLVYQSALLFALALVVPIVATYPSSVQAGFPGGDPLWSSPLVLWVGVYAGGIELATATCLVAVALVRRRWESRLSESQVHALLNVEDVASMFGLATGGFAILITVGFFLLGHAGPETFSSVVEAAPRNPYGATGLSVPVIAVGTAAAISSSVVYSIGRYLSRE
;
A
#
# COMPACT_ATOMS: atom_id res chain seq x y z
N MET A 1 15.10 -13.03 -35.86
CA MET A 1 14.68 -11.63 -36.04
C MET A 1 13.17 -11.62 -36.01
N THR A 2 12.59 -11.36 -34.84
CA THR A 2 11.13 -11.25 -34.67
C THR A 2 10.69 -9.84 -35.08
N PRO A 3 9.53 -9.68 -35.74
CA PRO A 3 9.07 -8.38 -36.21
C PRO A 3 8.87 -7.44 -35.02
N THR A 4 9.43 -6.24 -35.10
CA THR A 4 9.20 -5.14 -34.17
C THR A 4 7.72 -4.83 -34.10
N ASP A 5 7.12 -5.10 -32.95
CA ASP A 5 5.78 -4.64 -32.61
C ASP A 5 5.77 -3.11 -32.70
N PRO A 6 4.95 -2.48 -33.56
CA PRO A 6 4.90 -1.03 -33.69
C PRO A 6 4.49 -0.29 -32.40
N ASN A 7 4.03 -1.00 -31.38
CA ASN A 7 3.65 -0.46 -30.07
C ASN A 7 4.57 -0.92 -28.93
N ASP A 8 5.84 -1.27 -29.21
CA ASP A 8 6.77 -1.64 -28.15
C ASP A 8 7.09 -0.44 -27.22
N PRO A 9 6.62 -0.46 -25.96
CA PRO A 9 6.83 0.65 -25.03
C PRO A 9 8.30 0.85 -24.64
N ILE A 10 9.18 -0.13 -24.89
CA ILE A 10 10.62 -0.02 -24.68
C ILE A 10 11.25 0.78 -25.83
N ALA A 11 10.88 0.47 -27.08
CA ALA A 11 11.35 1.20 -28.24
C ALA A 11 10.86 2.66 -28.21
N ASP A 12 9.61 2.88 -27.82
CA ASP A 12 9.01 4.21 -27.75
C ASP A 12 9.63 5.07 -26.63
N ALA A 13 10.03 4.46 -25.52
CA ALA A 13 10.76 5.15 -24.44
C ALA A 13 12.23 5.44 -24.79
N LEU A 14 12.87 4.60 -25.62
CA LEU A 14 14.26 4.80 -26.07
C LEU A 14 14.36 5.82 -27.22
N LEU A 15 13.35 5.84 -28.10
CA LEU A 15 13.27 6.72 -29.27
C LEU A 15 12.51 8.03 -28.99
N GLY A 16 11.74 8.10 -27.91
CA GLY A 16 10.99 9.28 -27.49
C GLY A 16 11.88 10.41 -26.93
N GLU A 17 11.38 11.64 -26.99
CA GLU A 17 12.10 12.85 -26.54
C GLU A 17 12.22 12.98 -25.00
N SER A 18 11.60 12.08 -24.23
CA SER A 18 11.65 12.10 -22.76
C SER A 18 12.92 11.45 -22.23
N THR A 19 13.90 12.27 -21.84
CA THR A 19 15.11 11.84 -21.12
C THR A 19 14.78 11.03 -19.86
N TYR A 20 13.66 11.33 -19.20
CA TYR A 20 13.20 10.60 -18.01
C TYR A 20 12.77 9.16 -18.34
N GLU A 21 11.93 8.95 -19.36
CA GLU A 21 11.47 7.60 -19.74
C GLU A 21 12.63 6.74 -20.26
N ARG A 22 13.56 7.34 -21.01
CA ARG A 22 14.78 6.66 -21.48
C ARG A 22 15.65 6.17 -20.31
N LEU A 23 15.96 7.07 -19.37
CA LEU A 23 16.76 6.72 -18.18
C LEU A 23 16.03 5.73 -17.26
N ARG A 24 14.70 5.76 -17.16
CA ARG A 24 13.94 4.77 -16.39
C ARG A 24 14.06 3.36 -16.97
N VAL A 25 14.04 3.23 -18.30
CA VAL A 25 14.16 1.94 -19.00
C VAL A 25 15.58 1.38 -18.92
N GLU A 26 16.60 2.25 -18.99
CA GLU A 26 18.01 1.85 -18.88
C GLU A 26 18.42 1.44 -17.45
N ARG A 27 17.72 1.94 -16.42
CA ARG A 27 18.11 1.72 -15.03
C ARG A 27 17.52 0.44 -14.44
N TYR A 28 18.32 -0.23 -13.61
CA TYR A 28 17.91 -1.41 -12.86
C TYR A 28 17.02 -1.00 -11.66
N ALA A 29 15.72 -0.85 -11.88
CA ALA A 29 14.74 -0.66 -10.81
C ALA A 29 14.17 -2.01 -10.35
N LEU A 30 14.00 -2.20 -9.02
CA LEU A 30 13.36 -3.37 -8.43
C LEU A 30 11.89 -3.51 -8.88
N ILE A 31 11.21 -2.39 -9.08
CA ILE A 31 9.84 -2.33 -9.59
C ILE A 31 9.81 -1.45 -10.85
N LYS A 32 9.94 -2.09 -12.01
CA LYS A 32 10.03 -1.44 -13.34
C LYS A 32 8.72 -0.83 -13.87
N ARG A 33 7.66 -0.83 -13.05
CA ARG A 33 6.32 -0.33 -13.45
C ARG A 33 6.26 1.19 -13.46
N ARG A 34 5.36 1.76 -14.28
CA ARG A 34 5.11 3.20 -14.31
C ARG A 34 4.49 3.68 -12.99
N ILE A 35 4.69 4.96 -12.65
CA ILE A 35 4.13 5.58 -11.43
C ILE A 35 2.61 5.34 -11.28
N PRO A 36 1.77 5.51 -12.33
CA PRO A 36 0.34 5.24 -12.20
C PRO A 36 0.01 3.80 -11.81
N GLU A 37 0.77 2.81 -12.31
CA GLU A 37 0.57 1.42 -11.92
C GLU A 37 0.97 1.17 -10.46
N LYS A 38 2.08 1.77 -10.01
CA LYS A 38 2.52 1.69 -8.61
C LYS A 38 1.44 2.23 -7.67
N LEU A 39 0.84 3.38 -8.00
CA LEU A 39 -0.28 3.96 -7.25
C LEU A 39 -1.51 3.04 -7.23
N VAL A 40 -1.81 2.33 -8.32
CA VAL A 40 -2.88 1.33 -8.33
C VAL A 40 -2.60 0.19 -7.35
N TYR A 41 -1.37 -0.33 -7.30
CA TYR A 41 -1.02 -1.36 -6.31
C TYR A 41 -1.13 -0.86 -4.87
N GLN A 42 -0.65 0.36 -4.58
CA GLN A 42 -0.79 0.96 -3.25
C GLN A 42 -2.26 1.17 -2.86
N SER A 43 -3.11 1.57 -3.82
CA SER A 43 -4.55 1.66 -3.58
C SER A 43 -5.16 0.29 -3.27
N ALA A 44 -4.74 -0.78 -3.96
CA ALA A 44 -5.22 -2.12 -3.69
C ALA A 44 -4.79 -2.62 -2.30
N LEU A 45 -3.58 -2.28 -1.85
CA LEU A 45 -3.10 -2.61 -0.51
C LEU A 45 -3.87 -1.83 0.58
N LEU A 46 -4.10 -0.53 0.38
CA LEU A 46 -4.96 0.26 1.28
C LEU A 46 -6.40 -0.27 1.31
N PHE A 47 -6.93 -0.74 0.17
CA PHE A 47 -8.22 -1.41 0.12
C PHE A 47 -8.21 -2.74 0.88
N ALA A 48 -7.16 -3.54 0.75
CA ALA A 48 -7.00 -4.77 1.52
C ALA A 48 -7.00 -4.50 3.04
N LEU A 49 -6.34 -3.41 3.48
CA LEU A 49 -6.42 -2.97 4.87
C LEU A 49 -7.86 -2.58 5.27
N ALA A 50 -8.62 -1.94 4.39
CA ALA A 50 -10.02 -1.61 4.65
C ALA A 50 -10.92 -2.87 4.81
N LEU A 51 -10.56 -3.99 4.17
CA LEU A 51 -11.28 -5.27 4.31
C LEU A 51 -11.22 -5.84 5.74
N VAL A 52 -10.34 -5.36 6.60
CA VAL A 52 -10.36 -5.73 8.02
C VAL A 52 -11.73 -5.47 8.65
N VAL A 53 -12.44 -4.40 8.25
CA VAL A 53 -13.77 -4.08 8.79
C VAL A 53 -14.81 -5.18 8.48
N PRO A 54 -15.07 -5.55 7.21
CA PRO A 54 -16.00 -6.65 6.93
C PRO A 54 -15.51 -8.01 7.45
N ILE A 55 -14.20 -8.26 7.52
CA ILE A 55 -13.65 -9.49 8.12
C ILE A 55 -14.06 -9.58 9.59
N VAL A 56 -13.86 -8.50 10.33
CA VAL A 56 -14.13 -8.45 11.77
C VAL A 56 -15.62 -8.42 12.07
N ALA A 57 -16.41 -7.73 11.25
CA ALA A 57 -17.86 -7.68 11.37
C ALA A 57 -18.54 -9.05 11.21
N THR A 58 -17.85 -10.02 10.59
CA THR A 58 -18.37 -11.36 10.31
C THR A 58 -17.86 -12.43 11.28
N TYR A 59 -17.12 -12.05 12.32
CA TYR A 59 -16.58 -13.03 13.28
C TYR A 59 -17.68 -13.81 14.03
N PRO A 60 -17.42 -15.10 14.35
CA PRO A 60 -18.24 -15.85 15.29
C PRO A 60 -18.26 -15.21 16.67
N SER A 61 -19.38 -15.32 17.40
CA SER A 61 -19.54 -14.75 18.75
C SER A 61 -18.49 -15.25 19.75
N SER A 62 -18.03 -16.49 19.60
CA SER A 62 -16.95 -17.08 20.41
C SER A 62 -15.62 -16.33 20.26
N VAL A 63 -15.33 -15.82 19.07
CA VAL A 63 -14.11 -15.02 18.79
C VAL A 63 -14.30 -13.58 19.20
N GLN A 64 -15.51 -13.01 19.00
CA GLN A 64 -15.82 -11.65 19.43
C GLN A 64 -15.61 -11.44 20.94
N ALA A 65 -15.98 -12.44 21.75
CA ALA A 65 -15.77 -12.41 23.20
C ALA A 65 -14.28 -12.33 23.62
N GLY A 66 -13.35 -12.71 22.73
CA GLY A 66 -11.91 -12.59 22.96
C GLY A 66 -11.36 -11.17 22.81
N PHE A 67 -12.16 -10.23 22.26
CA PHE A 67 -11.77 -8.84 22.10
C PHE A 67 -12.19 -7.97 23.30
N PRO A 68 -11.46 -6.88 23.59
CA PRO A 68 -11.84 -5.95 24.64
C PRO A 68 -13.28 -5.44 24.48
N GLY A 69 -14.13 -5.65 25.49
CA GLY A 69 -15.53 -5.21 25.45
C GLY A 69 -16.45 -6.07 24.59
N GLY A 70 -15.96 -7.18 24.02
CA GLY A 70 -16.77 -8.14 23.25
C GLY A 70 -17.19 -7.63 21.86
N ASP A 71 -16.76 -6.43 21.47
CA ASP A 71 -17.01 -5.88 20.14
C ASP A 71 -15.68 -5.60 19.41
N PRO A 72 -15.30 -6.46 18.47
CA PRO A 72 -14.08 -6.31 17.70
C PRO A 72 -14.01 -5.04 16.83
N LEU A 73 -15.15 -4.51 16.34
CA LEU A 73 -15.16 -3.32 15.47
C LEU A 73 -14.78 -2.05 16.22
N TRP A 74 -15.20 -1.95 17.47
CA TRP A 74 -14.91 -0.83 18.36
C TRP A 74 -13.67 -1.06 19.22
N SER A 75 -13.01 -2.20 19.07
CA SER A 75 -11.75 -2.52 19.73
C SER A 75 -10.54 -1.87 19.03
N SER A 76 -9.45 -1.71 19.79
CA SER A 76 -8.15 -1.24 19.31
C SER A 76 -7.07 -2.29 19.59
N PRO A 77 -7.10 -3.42 18.86
CA PRO A 77 -6.17 -4.52 19.08
C PRO A 77 -4.74 -4.12 18.68
N LEU A 78 -3.73 -4.69 19.33
CA LEU A 78 -2.33 -4.38 19.05
C LEU A 78 -1.94 -4.61 17.59
N VAL A 79 -2.43 -5.68 16.98
CA VAL A 79 -2.14 -6.01 15.57
C VAL A 79 -2.69 -4.97 14.58
N LEU A 80 -3.72 -4.20 14.97
CA LEU A 80 -4.24 -3.08 14.16
C LEU A 80 -3.16 -2.02 13.92
N TRP A 81 -2.31 -1.76 14.91
CA TRP A 81 -1.29 -0.72 14.80
C TRP A 81 -0.22 -1.03 13.77
N VAL A 82 0.08 -2.31 13.53
CA VAL A 82 0.93 -2.72 12.41
C VAL A 82 0.31 -2.23 11.09
N GLY A 83 -0.99 -2.41 10.92
CA GLY A 83 -1.73 -1.93 9.75
C GLY A 83 -1.81 -0.41 9.67
N VAL A 84 -1.95 0.28 10.81
CA VAL A 84 -1.93 1.76 10.86
C VAL A 84 -0.58 2.30 10.39
N TYR A 85 0.53 1.77 10.91
CA TYR A 85 1.86 2.19 10.48
C TYR A 85 2.09 1.87 9.01
N ALA A 86 1.69 0.69 8.55
CA ALA A 86 1.80 0.29 7.16
C ALA A 86 0.98 1.18 6.22
N GLY A 87 -0.27 1.48 6.57
CA GLY A 87 -1.12 2.41 5.83
C GLY A 87 -0.56 3.83 5.80
N GLY A 88 0.07 4.28 6.89
CA GLY A 88 0.79 5.56 6.94
C GLY A 88 1.99 5.59 5.99
N ILE A 89 2.78 4.51 5.93
CA ILE A 89 3.90 4.37 4.99
C ILE A 89 3.39 4.37 3.55
N GLU A 90 2.31 3.64 3.25
CA GLU A 90 1.69 3.61 1.92
C GLU A 90 1.23 5.01 1.48
N LEU A 91 0.58 5.75 2.37
CA LEU A 91 0.15 7.12 2.07
C LEU A 91 1.32 8.09 1.85
N ALA A 92 2.36 8.00 2.68
CA ALA A 92 3.55 8.84 2.54
C ALA A 92 4.27 8.58 1.22
N THR A 93 4.45 7.30 0.88
CA THR A 93 5.12 6.89 -0.36
C THR A 93 4.27 7.18 -1.59
N ALA A 94 2.94 6.99 -1.53
CA ALA A 94 2.02 7.41 -2.60
C ALA A 94 2.12 8.93 -2.83
N THR A 95 2.19 9.73 -1.75
CA THR A 95 2.37 11.18 -1.84
C THR A 95 3.69 11.53 -2.52
N CYS A 96 4.79 10.84 -2.19
CA CYS A 96 6.07 11.02 -2.88
C CYS A 96 5.97 10.69 -4.37
N LEU A 97 5.32 9.58 -4.74
CA LEU A 97 5.14 9.19 -6.15
C LEU A 97 4.31 10.22 -6.92
N VAL A 98 3.24 10.75 -6.32
CA VAL A 98 2.44 11.83 -6.90
C VAL A 98 3.28 13.11 -7.07
N ALA A 99 4.09 13.48 -6.07
CA ALA A 99 4.97 14.63 -6.15
C ALA A 99 6.01 14.48 -7.28
N VAL A 100 6.62 13.30 -7.42
CA VAL A 100 7.55 12.97 -8.53
C VAL A 100 6.85 13.12 -9.87
N ALA A 101 5.63 12.58 -10.02
CA ALA A 101 4.85 12.69 -11.26
C ALA A 101 4.51 14.15 -11.62
N LEU A 102 4.12 14.96 -10.64
CA LEU A 102 3.81 16.38 -10.84
C LEU A 102 5.05 17.21 -11.20
N VAL A 103 6.17 16.98 -10.52
CA VAL A 103 7.43 17.67 -10.80
C VAL A 103 7.93 17.34 -12.20
N ARG A 104 7.93 16.05 -12.56
CA ARG A 104 8.24 15.59 -13.91
C ARG A 104 7.38 16.33 -14.93
N ARG A 105 6.04 16.27 -14.79
CA ARG A 105 5.11 16.89 -15.74
C ARG A 105 5.34 18.39 -15.91
N ARG A 106 5.60 19.11 -14.82
CA ARG A 106 5.69 20.58 -14.86
C ARG A 106 7.03 21.09 -15.38
N TRP A 107 8.11 20.31 -15.25
CA TRP A 107 9.47 20.79 -15.49
C TRP A 107 10.29 19.91 -16.43
N GLU A 108 9.70 18.94 -17.13
CA GLU A 108 10.42 17.97 -17.97
C GLU A 108 11.45 18.59 -18.91
N SER A 109 11.10 19.68 -19.60
CA SER A 109 11.99 20.40 -20.53
C SER A 109 13.11 21.23 -19.86
N ARG A 110 13.11 21.33 -18.53
CA ARG A 110 14.05 22.13 -17.74
C ARG A 110 14.83 21.30 -16.72
N LEU A 111 14.57 20.00 -16.63
CA LEU A 111 15.25 19.12 -15.67
C LEU A 111 16.66 18.78 -16.18
N SER A 112 17.66 19.00 -15.34
CA SER A 112 19.00 18.45 -15.59
C SER A 112 19.01 16.93 -15.36
N GLU A 113 19.97 16.25 -15.98
CA GLU A 113 20.16 14.80 -15.82
C GLU A 113 20.35 14.40 -14.33
N SER A 114 21.07 15.22 -13.55
CA SER A 114 21.23 15.03 -12.11
C SER A 114 19.91 15.10 -11.34
N GLN A 115 18.99 15.98 -11.74
CA GLN A 115 17.66 16.09 -11.11
C GLN A 115 16.77 14.90 -11.48
N VAL A 116 16.85 14.42 -12.73
CA VAL A 116 16.16 13.21 -13.18
C VAL A 116 16.60 11.99 -12.36
N HIS A 117 17.90 11.83 -12.10
CA HIS A 117 18.39 10.75 -11.23
C HIS A 117 17.89 10.87 -9.78
N ALA A 118 17.80 12.07 -9.23
CA ALA A 118 17.24 12.28 -7.90
C ALA A 118 15.76 11.89 -7.83
N LEU A 119 14.96 12.26 -8.85
CA LEU A 119 13.55 11.87 -8.98
C LEU A 119 13.40 10.34 -9.06
N LEU A 120 14.22 9.67 -9.86
CA LEU A 120 14.23 8.20 -9.96
C LEU A 120 14.63 7.53 -8.63
N ASN A 121 15.61 8.07 -7.90
CA ASN A 121 15.97 7.54 -6.58
C ASN A 121 14.80 7.66 -5.58
N VAL A 122 14.10 8.79 -5.57
CA VAL A 122 12.92 9.00 -4.70
C VAL A 122 11.81 8.02 -5.08
N GLU A 123 11.58 7.81 -6.38
CA GLU A 123 10.61 6.84 -6.87
C GLU A 123 10.95 5.42 -6.42
N ASP A 124 12.20 4.99 -6.55
CA ASP A 124 12.65 3.65 -6.15
C ASP A 124 12.52 3.43 -4.64
N VAL A 125 12.94 4.41 -3.84
CA VAL A 125 12.80 4.37 -2.37
C VAL A 125 11.32 4.32 -1.98
N ALA A 126 10.48 5.19 -2.55
CA ALA A 126 9.05 5.20 -2.27
C ALA A 126 8.39 3.86 -2.66
N SER A 127 8.77 3.29 -3.81
CA SER A 127 8.25 2.01 -4.28
C SER A 127 8.67 0.86 -3.35
N MET A 128 9.93 0.85 -2.90
CA MET A 128 10.45 -0.19 -2.02
C MET A 128 9.75 -0.14 -0.65
N PHE A 129 9.66 1.04 -0.03
CA PHE A 129 9.02 1.16 1.28
C PHE A 129 7.51 0.97 1.23
N GLY A 130 6.83 1.50 0.21
CA GLY A 130 5.39 1.33 0.03
C GLY A 130 5.07 -0.13 -0.27
N LEU A 131 5.43 -0.58 -1.48
CA LEU A 131 4.95 -1.87 -2.00
C LEU A 131 5.56 -3.09 -1.33
N ALA A 132 6.83 -3.04 -0.92
CA ALA A 132 7.46 -4.18 -0.27
C ALA A 132 7.18 -4.16 1.25
N THR A 133 7.68 -3.14 1.96
CA THR A 133 7.56 -3.11 3.42
C THR A 133 6.14 -2.84 3.90
N GLY A 134 5.51 -1.78 3.39
CA GLY A 134 4.12 -1.40 3.72
C GLY A 134 3.14 -2.48 3.28
N GLY A 135 3.25 -2.93 2.02
CA GLY A 135 2.41 -3.99 1.48
C GLY A 135 2.49 -5.29 2.28
N PHE A 136 3.71 -5.74 2.61
CA PHE A 136 3.88 -6.95 3.43
C PHE A 136 3.28 -6.80 4.84
N ALA A 137 3.48 -5.64 5.48
CA ALA A 137 2.91 -5.37 6.79
C ALA A 137 1.36 -5.34 6.75
N ILE A 138 0.76 -4.77 5.71
CA ILE A 138 -0.70 -4.82 5.49
C ILE A 138 -1.18 -6.27 5.37
N LEU A 139 -0.51 -7.08 4.54
CA LEU A 139 -0.89 -8.48 4.36
C LEU A 139 -0.78 -9.28 5.65
N ILE A 140 0.26 -9.03 6.47
CA ILE A 140 0.37 -9.61 7.81
C ILE A 140 -0.81 -9.20 8.67
N THR A 141 -1.13 -7.90 8.74
CA THR A 141 -2.25 -7.40 9.54
C THR A 141 -3.56 -8.08 9.12
N VAL A 142 -3.86 -8.08 7.82
CA VAL A 142 -5.06 -8.73 7.29
C VAL A 142 -5.06 -10.22 7.61
N GLY A 143 -3.92 -10.91 7.47
CA GLY A 143 -3.75 -12.31 7.82
C GLY A 143 -4.08 -12.61 9.28
N PHE A 144 -3.61 -11.78 10.22
CA PHE A 144 -3.95 -11.92 11.64
C PHE A 144 -5.45 -11.72 11.90
N PHE A 145 -6.12 -10.83 11.19
CA PHE A 145 -7.58 -10.71 11.31
C PHE A 145 -8.30 -11.92 10.66
N LEU A 146 -7.79 -12.46 9.56
CA LEU A 146 -8.39 -13.66 8.96
C LEU A 146 -8.34 -14.89 9.87
N LEU A 147 -7.38 -14.98 10.80
CA LEU A 147 -7.33 -16.07 11.80
C LEU A 147 -8.57 -16.15 12.69
N GLY A 148 -9.31 -15.06 12.88
CA GLY A 148 -10.59 -15.10 13.59
C GLY A 148 -11.65 -15.97 12.91
N HIS A 149 -11.51 -16.22 11.60
CA HIS A 149 -12.37 -17.14 10.85
C HIS A 149 -11.87 -18.59 10.83
N ALA A 150 -10.63 -18.84 11.28
CA ALA A 150 -10.08 -20.19 11.37
C ALA A 150 -10.63 -20.99 12.59
N GLY A 151 -11.40 -20.33 13.46
CA GLY A 151 -12.05 -20.93 14.62
C GLY A 151 -11.45 -20.46 15.95
N PRO A 152 -12.19 -20.64 17.06
CA PRO A 152 -11.81 -20.17 18.38
C PRO A 152 -10.51 -20.84 18.89
N GLU A 153 -10.25 -22.09 18.54
CA GLU A 153 -9.04 -22.83 18.94
C GLU A 153 -7.77 -22.24 18.31
N THR A 154 -7.85 -21.86 17.02
CA THR A 154 -6.74 -21.22 16.32
C THR A 154 -6.49 -19.84 16.91
N PHE A 155 -7.56 -19.07 17.14
CA PHE A 155 -7.48 -17.76 17.77
C PHE A 155 -6.84 -17.83 19.16
N SER A 156 -7.28 -18.75 20.02
CA SER A 156 -6.72 -18.91 21.37
C SER A 156 -5.26 -19.36 21.33
N SER A 157 -4.89 -20.29 20.44
CA SER A 157 -3.50 -20.76 20.31
C SER A 157 -2.54 -19.62 19.96
N VAL A 158 -2.98 -18.66 19.14
CA VAL A 158 -2.16 -17.51 18.75
C VAL A 158 -2.03 -16.50 19.88
N VAL A 159 -3.12 -16.31 20.65
CA VAL A 159 -3.08 -15.47 21.86
C VAL A 159 -2.15 -16.06 22.91
N GLU A 160 -2.19 -17.37 23.13
CA GLU A 160 -1.36 -18.08 24.11
C GLU A 160 0.11 -18.19 23.70
N ALA A 161 0.39 -18.37 22.41
CA ALA A 161 1.76 -18.45 21.90
C ALA A 161 2.48 -17.10 21.88
N ALA A 162 1.74 -15.98 21.86
CA ALA A 162 2.32 -14.65 21.78
C ALA A 162 2.75 -14.13 23.17
N PRO A 163 3.97 -13.55 23.31
CA PRO A 163 4.40 -12.93 24.58
C PRO A 163 3.47 -11.80 25.06
N ARG A 164 2.72 -11.20 24.13
CA ARG A 164 1.70 -10.19 24.38
C ARG A 164 0.50 -10.46 23.48
N ASN A 165 -0.69 -10.41 24.04
CA ASN A 165 -1.93 -10.67 23.29
C ASN A 165 -2.04 -9.70 22.10
N PRO A 166 -1.99 -10.19 20.84
CA PRO A 166 -2.05 -9.35 19.65
C PRO A 166 -3.44 -8.71 19.43
N TYR A 167 -4.49 -9.28 20.02
CA TYR A 167 -5.86 -8.75 20.01
C TYR A 167 -6.21 -7.94 21.27
N GLY A 168 -5.27 -7.86 22.21
CA GLY A 168 -5.43 -7.10 23.45
C GLY A 168 -5.47 -5.58 23.22
N ALA A 169 -6.05 -4.86 24.18
CA ALA A 169 -6.14 -3.42 24.15
C ALA A 169 -4.76 -2.76 24.22
N THR A 170 -4.57 -1.69 23.44
CA THR A 170 -3.34 -0.89 23.41
C THR A 170 -3.38 0.36 24.26
N GLY A 171 -4.52 0.69 24.87
CA GLY A 171 -4.75 1.94 25.60
C GLY A 171 -5.00 3.16 24.70
N LEU A 172 -4.88 3.00 23.38
CA LEU A 172 -5.22 4.02 22.38
C LEU A 172 -6.62 3.76 21.83
N SER A 173 -7.46 4.79 21.82
CA SER A 173 -8.90 4.70 21.48
C SER A 173 -9.18 4.80 19.97
N VAL A 174 -8.35 4.17 19.12
CA VAL A 174 -8.55 4.15 17.66
C VAL A 174 -9.17 2.81 17.28
N PRO A 175 -10.48 2.77 16.97
CA PRO A 175 -11.16 1.50 16.69
C PRO A 175 -10.86 0.99 15.28
N VAL A 176 -11.01 -0.32 15.08
CA VAL A 176 -10.85 -0.99 13.77
C VAL A 176 -11.69 -0.30 12.68
N ILE A 177 -12.94 0.08 12.98
CA ILE A 177 -13.83 0.76 12.03
C ILE A 177 -13.26 2.09 11.54
N ALA A 178 -12.61 2.87 12.42
CA ALA A 178 -12.03 4.15 12.04
C ALA A 178 -10.84 3.95 11.08
N VAL A 179 -9.96 3.00 11.40
CA VAL A 179 -8.81 2.66 10.55
C VAL A 179 -9.26 2.16 9.18
N GLY A 180 -10.21 1.21 9.14
CA GLY A 180 -10.70 0.68 7.87
C GLY A 180 -11.42 1.71 7.01
N THR A 181 -12.20 2.61 7.63
CA THR A 181 -12.85 3.73 6.91
C THR A 181 -11.80 4.67 6.32
N ALA A 182 -10.80 5.06 7.10
CA ALA A 182 -9.70 5.91 6.63
C ALA A 182 -8.91 5.25 5.49
N ALA A 183 -8.67 3.94 5.58
CA ALA A 183 -8.01 3.15 4.54
C ALA A 183 -8.84 3.09 3.25
N ALA A 184 -10.17 2.91 3.35
CA ALA A 184 -11.06 2.90 2.19
C ALA A 184 -11.09 4.26 1.46
N ILE A 185 -11.18 5.36 2.22
CA ILE A 185 -11.12 6.72 1.67
C ILE A 185 -9.77 6.95 0.98
N SER A 186 -8.68 6.61 1.67
CA SER A 186 -7.31 6.74 1.17
C SER A 186 -7.08 5.96 -0.12
N SER A 187 -7.52 4.71 -0.16
CA SER A 187 -7.50 3.87 -1.37
C SER A 187 -8.20 4.56 -2.54
N SER A 188 -9.41 5.06 -2.30
CA SER A 188 -10.23 5.72 -3.34
C SER A 188 -9.54 6.97 -3.90
N VAL A 189 -8.93 7.78 -3.03
CA VAL A 189 -8.17 8.98 -3.41
C VAL A 189 -6.93 8.61 -4.21
N VAL A 190 -6.09 7.69 -3.71
CA VAL A 190 -4.86 7.27 -4.38
C VAL A 190 -5.16 6.65 -5.74
N TYR A 191 -6.19 5.81 -5.82
CA TYR A 191 -6.63 5.22 -7.09
C TYR A 191 -7.08 6.29 -8.09
N SER A 192 -7.89 7.26 -7.64
CA SER A 192 -8.39 8.35 -8.50
C SER A 192 -7.24 9.20 -9.05
N ILE A 193 -6.25 9.51 -8.21
CA ILE A 193 -5.04 10.23 -8.64
C ILE A 193 -4.23 9.40 -9.63
N GLY A 194 -4.02 8.10 -9.36
CA GLY A 194 -3.34 7.20 -10.29
C GLY A 194 -4.03 7.14 -11.66
N ARG A 195 -5.37 7.12 -11.69
CA ARG A 195 -6.16 7.15 -12.94
C ARG A 195 -6.10 8.49 -13.66
N TYR A 196 -6.06 9.60 -12.91
CA TYR A 196 -5.87 10.93 -13.50
C TYR A 196 -4.50 11.02 -14.19
N LEU A 197 -3.44 10.55 -13.54
CA LEU A 197 -2.09 10.53 -14.08
C LEU A 197 -1.86 9.53 -15.22
N SER A 198 -2.75 8.55 -15.43
CA SER A 198 -2.63 7.57 -16.53
C SER A 198 -3.33 7.99 -17.83
N ARG A 199 -4.21 9.00 -17.77
CA ARG A 199 -5.07 9.41 -18.90
C ARG A 199 -4.47 10.53 -19.74
N GLU A 200 -3.30 11.03 -19.36
CA GLU A 200 -2.58 12.14 -19.99
C GLU A 200 -1.15 11.70 -20.29
#